data_AF-A0A633PZM8-F1
#
_entry.id   AF-A0A633PZM8-F1
#
_cell.length_a   1.000
_cell.length_b   1.000
_cell.length_c   1.000
_cell.angle_alpha   90.00
_cell.angle_beta   90.00
_cell.angle_gamma   90.00
#
_symmetry.space_group_name_H-M   'P 1'
#
loop_
_entity.id
_entity.type
_entity.pdbx_description
1 polymer ?
#
loop_
_entity_poly.entity_id
_entity_poly.type
_entity_poly.pdbx_seq_one_letter_code
_entity_poly.pdbx_strand_id
1 'polypeptide(L)' 'IEYATKTALQTISYYRDETDREYLKGCGSIIQIHAGQLFICDNREAYRFICRTPVKKIIFSVVATGCVIPD' A
#
# COMPACT_ATOMS: atom_id res chain seq x y z
N ILE A 1 4.12 6.56 -6.64
CA ILE A 1 3.70 5.83 -5.43
C ILE A 1 4.93 5.65 -4.58
N GLU A 2 4.84 5.92 -3.28
CA GLU A 2 5.88 5.52 -2.34
C GLU A 2 5.42 4.26 -1.63
N TYR A 3 6.33 3.30 -1.46
CA TYR A 3 6.05 2.03 -0.82
C TYR A 3 7.24 1.57 0.04
N ALA A 4 6.95 0.80 1.08
CA ALA A 4 7.93 0.20 1.96
C ALA A 4 7.37 -1.07 2.61
N THR A 5 8.24 -1.98 3.04
CA THR A 5 7.82 -3.06 3.94
C THR A 5 7.36 -2.46 5.26
N LYS A 6 6.27 -2.96 5.84
CA LYS A 6 5.74 -2.45 7.11
C LYS A 6 6.75 -2.57 8.25
N THR A 7 7.61 -3.59 8.21
CA THR A 7 8.69 -3.81 9.20
C THR A 7 9.77 -2.74 9.19
N ALA A 8 9.90 -1.97 8.10
CA ALA A 8 10.84 -0.85 8.00
C ALA A 8 10.24 0.48 8.49
N LEU A 9 8.96 0.49 8.90
CA LEU A 9 8.24 1.70 9.30
C LEU A 9 7.90 1.68 10.79
N GLN A 10 7.70 2.87 11.35
CA GLN A 10 7.21 3.04 12.71
C GLN A 10 5.68 2.97 12.75
N THR A 11 5.13 2.10 13.58
CA THR A 11 3.68 2.08 13.84
C THR A 11 3.23 3.30 14.64
N ILE A 12 2.27 4.04 14.09
CA ILE A 12 1.64 5.20 14.74
C ILE A 12 0.26 4.82 15.27
N SER A 13 -0.49 4.01 14.53
CA SER A 13 -1.73 3.39 14.99
C SER A 13 -1.78 1.96 14.51
N TYR A 14 -2.08 1.06 15.42
CA TYR A 14 -2.35 -0.34 15.12
C TYR A 14 -3.54 -0.48 14.16
N TYR A 15 -3.56 -1.64 13.51
CA TYR A 15 -4.62 -2.07 12.62
C TYR A 15 -5.99 -2.10 13.32
N ARG A 16 -7.02 -1.74 12.55
CA ARG A 16 -8.43 -1.69 12.99
C ARG A 16 -9.32 -2.41 11.99
N ASP A 17 -9.99 -3.46 12.45
CA ASP A 17 -10.90 -4.27 11.64
C ASP A 17 -12.05 -3.45 11.03
N GLU A 18 -12.55 -2.44 11.74
CA GLU A 18 -13.70 -1.66 11.28
C GLU A 18 -13.40 -0.82 10.04
N THR A 19 -12.12 -0.49 9.84
CA THR A 19 -11.68 0.39 8.75
C THR A 19 -10.73 -0.29 7.78
N ASP A 20 -10.27 -1.50 8.09
CA ASP A 20 -9.21 -2.23 7.39
C ASP A 20 -7.97 -1.36 7.17
N ARG A 21 -7.54 -0.66 8.24
CA ARG A 21 -6.44 0.32 8.18
C ARG A 21 -5.56 0.29 9.41
N GLU A 22 -4.29 0.59 9.17
CA GLU A 22 -3.31 0.98 10.17
C GLU A 22 -2.58 2.24 9.69
N TYR A 23 -1.85 2.91 10.59
CA TYR A 23 -1.08 4.10 10.23
C TYR A 23 0.38 3.91 10.61
N LEU A 24 1.25 4.13 9.62
CA LEU A 24 2.68 3.92 9.70
C LEU A 24 3.40 5.22 9.31
N LYS A 25 4.60 5.43 9.86
CA LYS A 25 5.45 6.58 9.58
C LYS A 25 6.86 6.12 9.20
N GLY A 26 7.40 6.72 8.14
CA GLY A 26 8.76 6.48 7.68
C GLY A 26 8.91 6.89 6.22
N CYS A 27 10.01 6.45 5.61
CA CYS A 27 10.33 6.68 4.21
C CYS A 27 10.37 5.34 3.47
N GLY A 28 9.95 5.37 2.20
CA GLY A 28 9.95 4.23 1.31
C GLY A 28 10.61 4.54 -0.03
N SER A 29 10.60 3.55 -0.91
CA SER A 29 11.03 3.70 -2.29
C SER A 29 9.92 4.36 -3.11
N ILE A 30 10.31 5.24 -4.05
CA ILE A 30 9.36 5.94 -4.92
C ILE A 30 9.44 5.34 -6.32
N ILE A 31 8.29 4.94 -6.84
CA ILE A 31 8.12 4.53 -8.24
C ILE A 31 7.12 5.44 -8.94
N GLN A 32 7.40 5.73 -10.21
CA GLN A 32 6.48 6.45 -11.08
C GLN A 32 5.59 5.45 -11.81
N ILE A 33 4.28 5.68 -11.76
CA ILE A 33 3.27 4.85 -12.41
C ILE A 33 2.56 5.69 -13.46
N HIS A 34 2.37 5.13 -14.64
CA HIS A 34 1.71 5.74 -15.79
C HIS A 34 0.36 5.07 -16.08
N ALA A 35 -0.46 5.72 -16.90
CA ALA A 35 -1.74 5.16 -17.33
C ALA A 35 -1.54 3.78 -18.01
N GLY A 36 -2.40 2.81 -17.66
CA GLY A 36 -2.32 1.44 -18.15
C GLY A 36 -1.42 0.51 -17.31
N GLN A 37 -0.68 1.04 -16.33
CA GLN A 37 0.14 0.22 -15.43
C GLN A 37 -0.62 -0.15 -14.15
N LEU A 38 -0.32 -1.34 -13.64
CA LEU A 38 -0.86 -1.87 -12.40
C LEU A 38 0.20 -1.80 -11.30
N PHE A 39 -0.22 -1.40 -10.10
CA PHE A 39 0.56 -1.50 -8.87
C PHE A 39 -0.19 -2.44 -7.93
N ILE A 40 0.47 -3.52 -7.50
CA ILE A 40 -0.04 -4.49 -6.53
C ILE A 40 0.73 -4.25 -5.23
N CYS A 41 0.01 -4.18 -4.12
CA CYS A 41 0.55 -4.02 -2.79
C CYS A 41 -0.08 -5.08 -1.91
N ASP A 42 0.75 -5.88 -1.22
CA ASP A 42 0.26 -6.90 -0.31
C ASP A 42 0.11 -6.38 1.13
N ASN A 43 -0.34 -7.26 2.04
CA ASN A 43 -0.55 -6.92 3.45
C ASN A 43 0.74 -6.72 4.26
N ARG A 44 1.91 -7.06 3.72
CA ARG A 44 3.22 -6.84 4.34
C ARG A 44 3.82 -5.50 3.93
N GLU A 45 3.23 -4.83 2.94
CA GLU A 45 3.67 -3.55 2.40
C GLU A 45 2.75 -2.40 2.82
N ALA A 46 3.33 -1.21 2.93
CA ALA A 46 2.62 0.04 3.09
C ALA A 46 2.84 0.89 1.85
N TYR A 47 1.82 1.64 1.43
CA TYR A 47 1.94 2.54 0.29
C TYR A 47 1.26 3.89 0.57
N ARG A 48 1.75 4.94 -0.10
CA ARG A 48 1.04 6.21 -0.22
C ARG A 48 1.10 6.77 -1.63
N PHE A 49 0.02 7.41 -2.03
CA PHE A 49 -0.04 8.12 -3.30
C PHE A 49 0.66 9.48 -3.17
N ILE A 50 1.62 9.71 -4.04
CA ILE A 50 2.26 11.02 -4.23
C ILE A 50 1.86 11.46 -5.63
N CYS A 51 0.99 12.47 -5.72
CA CYS A 51 0.52 13.01 -6.98
C CYS A 51 0.76 14.52 -6.99
N ARG A 52 1.51 15.03 -7.98
CA ARG A 52 1.71 16.48 -8.18
C ARG A 52 0.51 17.16 -8.82
N THR A 53 -0.28 16.39 -9.56
CA THR A 53 -1.51 16.82 -10.23
C THR A 53 -2.61 15.79 -9.98
N PRO A 54 -3.90 16.17 -10.09
CA PRO A 54 -5.00 15.21 -10.03
C PRO A 54 -4.85 14.08 -11.07
N VAL A 55 -5.16 12.85 -10.68
CA VAL A 55 -5.14 11.68 -11.56
C VAL A 55 -6.41 10.85 -11.36
N LYS A 56 -6.88 10.19 -12.42
CA LYS A 56 -7.94 9.18 -12.32
C LYS A 56 -7.31 7.79 -12.20
N LYS A 57 -7.80 7.00 -11.26
CA LYS A 57 -7.34 5.63 -11.00
C LYS A 57 -8.48 4.79 -10.46
N ILE A 58 -8.33 3.48 -10.58
CA ILE A 58 -9.23 2.49 -9.97
C ILE A 58 -8.43 1.78 -8.89
N ILE A 59 -9.05 1.53 -7.74
CA ILE A 59 -8.46 0.76 -6.65
C ILE A 59 -9.30 -0.51 -6.49
N PHE A 60 -8.65 -1.66 -6.57
CA PHE A 60 -9.26 -2.95 -6.26
C PHE A 60 -8.81 -3.38 -4.87
N SER A 61 -9.75 -3.53 -3.95
CA SER A 61 -9.52 -4.15 -2.64
C SER A 61 -9.90 -5.62 -2.73
N VAL A 62 -8.94 -6.51 -2.52
CA VAL A 62 -9.14 -7.96 -2.64
C VAL A 62 -8.84 -8.60 -1.29
N VAL A 63 -9.77 -9.41 -0.79
CA VAL A 63 -9.57 -10.20 0.43
C VAL A 63 -8.81 -11.46 0.03
N ALA A 64 -7.60 -11.63 0.55
CA ALA A 64 -6.80 -12.83 0.35
C ALA A 64 -7.26 -13.94 1.31
N THR A 65 -8.43 -14.52 1.09
CA THR A 65 -8.86 -15.73 1.81
C THR A 65 -8.29 -16.95 1.08
N GLY A 66 -7.38 -17.70 1.71
CA GLY A 66 -6.84 -18.96 1.17
C GLY A 66 -5.68 -18.83 0.17
N CYS A 67 -5.11 -17.64 -0.03
CA CYS A 67 -3.92 -17.45 -0.86
C CYS A 67 -2.66 -17.51 0.02
N VAL A 68 -1.98 -18.67 0.03
CA VAL A 68 -0.61 -18.77 0.51
C VAL A 68 0.27 -18.26 -0.62
N ILE A 69 0.82 -17.05 -0.48
CA ILE A 69 1.91 -16.59 -1.37
C ILE A 69 3.17 -17.25 -0.80
N PRO A 70 3.76 -18.26 -1.48
CA PRO A 70 5.01 -18.84 -1.04
C PRO A 70 6.12 -17.78 -1.06
N ASP A 71 7.00 -17.86 -0.06
CA ASP A 71 8.13 -16.95 0.12
C ASP A 71 9.06 -16.88 -1.12
#